data_AF-A0A2V9MAU0-F1
#
_entry.id   AF-A0A2V9MAU0-F1
#
_cell.length_a   1.000
_cell.length_b   1.000
_cell.length_c   1.000
_cell.angle_alpha   90.00
_cell.angle_beta   90.00
_cell.angle_gamma   90.00
#
_symmetry.space_group_name_H-M   'P 1'
#
loop_
_entity.id
_entity.type
_entity.pdbx_description
1 polymer ?
#
loop_
_entity_poly.entity_id
_entity_poly.type
_entity_poly.pdbx_seq_one_letter_code
_entity_poly.pdbx_strand_id
1 'polypeptide(L)'
;MIERQASIANSQSVVIGLNAVIVTVTDDMPRVLTVARTHDGNAAGDALPFGTFDPAIDRTLETGLRRWIREQTGLEVGYVEQLYTFGD
;
A
#
# COMPACT_ATOMS: atom_id res chain seq x y z
N MET A 1 0.41 -30.74 40.67
CA MET A 1 0.23 -29.47 39.94
C MET A 1 0.58 -29.76 38.49
N ILE A 2 -0.37 -29.57 37.57
CA ILE A 2 -0.18 -29.83 36.13
C ILE A 2 -0.05 -28.46 35.48
N GLU A 3 1.15 -28.11 35.01
CA GLU A 3 1.37 -26.91 34.21
C GLU A 3 0.74 -27.15 32.82
N ARG A 4 -0.39 -26.48 32.56
CA ARG A 4 -0.87 -26.31 31.19
C ARG A 4 0.12 -25.37 30.49
N GLN A 5 0.99 -25.91 29.66
CA GLN A 5 1.64 -25.11 28.61
C GLN A 5 0.52 -24.63 27.68
N ALA A 6 0.24 -23.33 27.72
CA ALA A 6 -0.57 -22.69 26.70
C ALA A 6 0.18 -22.83 25.37
N SER A 7 -0.42 -23.53 24.42
CA SER A 7 -0.02 -23.52 23.02
C SER A 7 0.13 -22.05 22.60
N ILE A 8 1.35 -21.64 22.27
CA ILE A 8 1.62 -20.36 21.63
C ILE A 8 0.99 -20.50 20.26
N ALA A 9 -0.20 -19.95 20.07
CA ALA A 9 -0.87 -19.94 18.78
C ALA A 9 0.13 -19.37 17.77
N ASN A 10 0.44 -20.16 16.74
CA ASN A 10 1.28 -19.74 15.62
C ASN A 10 0.55 -18.57 14.93
N SER A 11 0.82 -17.35 15.38
CA SER A 11 0.20 -16.14 14.85
C SER A 11 0.81 -15.88 13.48
N GLN A 12 0.20 -16.47 12.45
CA GLN A 12 0.53 -16.14 11.07
C GLN A 12 0.28 -14.65 10.88
N SER A 13 1.34 -13.88 10.68
CA SER A 13 1.25 -12.44 10.45
C SER A 13 0.66 -12.19 9.07
N VAL A 14 -0.51 -11.55 9.02
CA VAL A 14 -1.09 -11.07 7.76
C VAL A 14 -0.33 -9.83 7.32
N VAL A 15 0.20 -9.85 6.09
CA VAL A 15 0.80 -8.68 5.45
C VAL A 15 -0.25 -8.02 4.58
N ILE A 16 -0.48 -6.72 4.78
CA ILE A 16 -1.42 -5.95 3.99
C ILE A 16 -0.64 -5.05 3.03
N GLY A 17 -0.80 -5.27 1.74
CA GLY A 17 -0.32 -4.38 0.69
C GLY A 17 -1.34 -3.29 0.37
N LEU A 18 -0.85 -2.09 0.10
CA LEU A 18 -1.61 -0.92 -0.32
C LEU A 18 -1.20 -0.56 -1.75
N ASN A 19 -2.17 -0.32 -2.63
CA ASN A 19 -1.95 0.11 -4.01
C ASN A 19 -2.88 1.29 -4.32
N ALA A 20 -2.36 2.34 -4.97
CA ALA A 20 -3.14 3.52 -5.33
C ALA A 20 -3.23 3.65 -6.86
N VAL A 21 -4.45 3.79 -7.39
CA VAL A 21 -4.66 4.26 -8.76
C VAL A 21 -5.00 5.75 -8.68
N ILE A 22 -4.10 6.61 -9.15
CA ILE A 22 -4.34 8.06 -9.20
C ILE A 22 -4.60 8.43 -10.65
N VAL A 23 -5.82 8.94 -10.90
CA VAL A 23 -6.29 9.30 -12.24
C VAL A 23 -6.37 10.81 -12.37
N THR A 24 -5.97 11.33 -13.52
CA THR A 24 -6.19 12.73 -13.90
C THR A 24 -6.60 12.81 -15.37
N VAL A 25 -7.19 13.93 -15.78
CA VAL A 25 -7.48 14.22 -17.19
C VAL A 25 -6.74 15.49 -17.55
N THR A 26 -5.98 15.44 -18.64
CA THR A 26 -5.22 16.58 -19.19
C THR A 26 -5.35 16.54 -20.70
N ASP A 27 -5.66 17.67 -21.33
CA ASP A 27 -5.93 17.76 -22.78
C ASP A 27 -6.98 16.74 -23.25
N ASP A 28 -8.07 16.59 -22.49
CA ASP A 28 -9.14 15.60 -22.71
C ASP A 28 -8.69 14.13 -22.73
N MET A 29 -7.47 13.85 -22.27
CA MET A 29 -6.90 12.51 -22.21
C MET A 29 -6.77 12.03 -20.76
N PRO A 30 -7.40 10.89 -20.38
CA PRO A 30 -7.22 10.30 -19.07
C PRO A 30 -5.81 9.73 -18.94
N ARG A 31 -5.20 9.95 -17.76
CA ARG A 31 -3.86 9.50 -17.42
C ARG A 31 -3.88 8.85 -16.05
N VAL A 32 -3.00 7.87 -15.86
CA VAL A 32 -2.73 7.23 -14.57
C VAL A 32 -1.30 7.55 -14.17
N LEU A 33 -1.12 7.96 -12.91
CA LEU A 33 0.22 8.19 -12.36
C LEU A 33 0.91 6.86 -12.10
N THR A 34 2.15 6.74 -12.58
CA THR A 34 3.05 5.63 -12.28
C THR A 34 4.28 6.10 -11.53
N VAL A 35 4.91 5.17 -10.83
CA VAL A 35 6.20 5.32 -10.15
C VAL A 35 7.17 4.30 -10.75
N ALA A 36 8.46 4.62 -10.78
CA ALA A 36 9.47 3.66 -11.20
C ALA A 36 9.62 2.57 -10.15
N ARG A 37 9.41 1.31 -10.55
CA ARG A 37 9.74 0.15 -9.71
C ARG A 37 11.22 -0.16 -9.86
N THR A 38 11.90 -0.41 -8.76
CA THR A 38 13.25 -0.96 -8.77
C THR A 38 13.26 -2.35 -8.13
N HIS A 39 14.07 -3.24 -8.68
CA HIS A 39 14.32 -4.58 -8.12
C HIS A 39 15.85 -4.76 -8.07
N ASP A 40 16.39 -5.02 -6.88
CA ASP A 40 17.84 -5.15 -6.65
C ASP A 40 18.68 -3.98 -7.21
N GLY A 41 18.14 -2.76 -7.15
CA GLY A 41 18.78 -1.55 -7.67
C GLY A 41 18.66 -1.33 -9.18
N ASN A 42 18.04 -2.26 -9.91
CA ASN A 42 17.77 -2.13 -11.34
C ASN A 42 16.33 -1.67 -11.60
N ALA A 43 16.12 -0.89 -12.66
CA ALA A 43 14.78 -0.49 -13.09
C ALA A 43 13.97 -1.74 -13.51
N ALA A 44 12.83 -1.94 -12.88
CA ALA A 44 11.93 -3.07 -13.08
C ALA A 44 10.60 -2.64 -13.76
N GLY A 45 10.60 -1.48 -14.41
CA GLY A 45 9.46 -0.91 -15.11
C GLY A 45 8.60 0.02 -14.26
N ASP A 46 7.44 0.38 -14.77
CA ASP A 46 6.49 1.26 -14.10
C ASP A 46 5.53 0.47 -13.20
N ALA A 47 5.12 1.08 -12.09
CA ALA A 47 4.12 0.54 -11.18
C ALA A 47 3.14 1.63 -10.75
N LEU A 48 1.97 1.23 -10.26
CA LEU A 48 1.15 2.11 -9.43
C LEU A 48 1.89 2.44 -8.13
N PRO A 49 1.68 3.61 -7.50
CA PRO A 49 2.15 3.86 -6.14
C PRO A 49 1.68 2.76 -5.18
N PHE A 50 2.60 2.24 -4.37
CA PHE A 50 2.35 1.02 -3.59
C PHE A 50 3.14 0.97 -2.28
N GLY A 51 2.75 0.11 -1.35
CA GLY A 51 3.59 -0.17 -0.19
C GLY A 51 2.89 -1.00 0.87
N THR A 52 3.57 -1.34 1.96
CA THR A 52 2.99 -2.11 3.05
C THR A 52 2.25 -1.21 4.03
N PHE A 53 1.13 -1.69 4.57
CA PHE A 53 0.48 -1.07 5.72
C PHE A 53 1.26 -1.39 6.99
N ASP A 54 1.60 -0.37 7.78
CA ASP A 54 2.23 -0.53 9.09
C ASP A 54 1.30 0.00 10.19
N PRO A 55 0.67 -0.87 11.00
CA PRO A 55 -0.27 -0.44 12.04
C PRO A 55 0.40 0.30 13.20
N ALA A 56 1.73 0.26 13.35
CA ALA A 56 2.45 1.03 14.35
C ALA A 56 2.59 2.51 13.94
N ILE A 57 2.59 2.80 12.64
CA ILE A 57 2.77 4.14 12.07
C ILE A 57 1.44 4.71 11.59
N ASP A 58 0.63 3.89 10.90
CA ASP A 58 -0.55 4.29 10.16
C ASP A 58 -1.82 3.82 10.89
N ARG A 59 -2.61 4.76 11.44
CA ARG A 59 -3.85 4.44 12.17
C ARG A 59 -4.93 3.78 11.29
N THR A 60 -4.91 4.03 9.98
CA THR A 60 -5.89 3.50 9.02
C THR A 60 -5.21 3.14 7.69
N LEU A 61 -5.82 2.24 6.91
CA LEU A 61 -5.34 1.90 5.56
C LEU A 61 -5.23 3.14 4.66
N GLU A 62 -6.20 4.07 4.76
CA GLU A 62 -6.18 5.32 4.01
C GLU A 62 -4.99 6.21 4.41
N THR A 63 -4.69 6.31 5.72
CA THR A 63 -3.51 7.06 6.20
C THR A 63 -2.21 6.49 5.61
N GLY A 64 -2.05 5.16 5.64
CA GLY A 64 -0.89 4.50 5.04
C GLY A 64 -0.82 4.68 3.52
N LEU A 65 -1.97 4.62 2.82
CA LEU A 65 -2.03 4.84 1.38
C LEU A 65 -1.59 6.26 1.02
N ARG A 66 -2.11 7.27 1.74
CA ARG A 66 -1.72 8.68 1.56
C ARG A 66 -0.24 8.91 1.84
N ARG A 67 0.31 8.27 2.88
CA ARG A 67 1.75 8.33 3.19
C ARG A 67 2.58 7.81 2.00
N TRP A 68 2.26 6.62 1.48
CA TRP A 68 2.98 6.06 0.33
C TRP A 68 2.85 6.90 -0.94
N ILE A 69 1.66 7.43 -1.23
CA ILE A 69 1.46 8.35 -2.35
C ILE A 69 2.41 9.55 -2.22
N ARG A 70 2.43 10.20 -1.04
CA ARG A 70 3.29 11.36 -0.81
C ARG A 70 4.77 11.02 -0.88
N GLU A 71 5.20 9.91 -0.29
CA GLU A 71 6.61 9.49 -0.30
C GLU A 71 7.12 9.19 -1.71
N GLN A 72 6.30 8.56 -2.56
CA GLN A 72 6.73 8.13 -3.89
C GLN A 72 6.50 9.17 -5.00
N THR A 73 5.55 10.09 -4.80
CA THR A 73 5.12 11.02 -5.86
C THR A 73 5.26 12.49 -5.46
N GLY A 74 5.40 12.78 -4.17
CA GLY A 74 5.38 14.14 -3.63
C GLY A 74 3.98 14.80 -3.61
N LEU A 75 2.93 14.08 -4.02
CA LEU A 75 1.58 14.62 -4.15
C LEU A 75 0.75 14.42 -2.88
N GLU A 76 -0.16 15.36 -2.63
CA GLU A 76 -1.28 15.19 -1.69
C GLU A 76 -2.59 15.08 -2.47
N VAL A 77 -3.34 13.99 -2.23
CA VAL A 77 -4.61 13.73 -2.94
C VAL A 77 -5.80 14.24 -2.13
N GLY A 78 -6.74 14.91 -2.79
CA GLY A 78 -7.94 15.46 -2.12
C GLY A 78 -8.99 14.39 -1.76
N TYR A 79 -9.17 13.39 -2.63
CA TYR A 79 -10.17 12.34 -2.49
C TYR A 79 -9.53 10.97 -2.66
N VAL A 80 -9.97 10.00 -1.87
CA VAL A 80 -9.56 8.60 -1.92
C VAL A 80 -10.80 7.74 -1.72
N GLU A 81 -10.93 6.70 -2.53
CA GLU A 81 -11.94 5.67 -2.36
C GLU A 81 -11.33 4.28 -2.48
N GLN A 82 -11.85 3.33 -1.71
CA GLN A 82 -11.42 1.94 -1.78
C GLN A 82 -12.18 1.25 -2.92
N LEU A 83 -11.43 0.73 -3.89
CA LEU A 83 -12.01 0.00 -5.02
C LEU A 83 -12.26 -1.47 -4.67
N TYR A 84 -11.19 -2.20 -4.31
CA TYR A 84 -11.23 -3.63 -4.02
C TYR A 84 -10.16 -4.01 -2.98
N THR A 85 -10.34 -5.19 -2.39
CA THR A 85 -9.33 -5.84 -1.56
C THR A 85 -9.14 -7.26 -2.07
N PHE A 86 -7.89 -7.63 -2.34
CA PHE A 86 -7.48 -8.98 -2.73
C PHE A 86 -6.95 -9.70 -1.48
N GLY A 87 -7.27 -10.99 -1.36
CA GLY A 87 -6.96 -11.79 -0.17
C GLY A 87 -6.50 -13.21 -0.51
N ASP A 88 -5.94 -13.38 -1.72
CA ASP A 88 -5.22 -14.57 -2.17
C ASP A 88 -3.83 -14.71 -1.53
#